data_AF-A0A6I4ZWI2-F1
#
_entry.id   AF-A0A6I4ZWI2-F1
#
_cell.length_a   1.000
_cell.length_b   1.000
_cell.length_c   1.000
_cell.angle_alpha   90.00
_cell.angle_beta   90.00
_cell.angle_gamma   90.00
#
_symmetry.space_group_name_H-M   'P 1'
#
loop_
_entity.id
_entity.type
_entity.pdbx_description
1 polymer ?
#
loop_
_entity_poly.entity_id
_entity_poly.type
_entity_poly.pdbx_seq_one_letter_code
_entity_poly.pdbx_strand_id
1 'polypeptide(L)'
;MKISKLNSQRLGEILLGTPLKSHQANHNKIQSTMEASITSSEEHLEGKFVHDVFTKNTQDIIDEWYDGDERAAKLLEMIQEDRPSNQ
;
A
#
# COMPACT_ATOMS: atom_id res chain seq x y z
N MET A 1 -2.42 -10.84 9.41
CA MET A 1 -1.90 -9.68 8.65
C MET A 1 -3.01 -8.71 8.43
N LYS A 2 -2.76 -7.41 8.60
CA LYS A 2 -3.78 -6.40 8.29
C LYS A 2 -4.06 -6.33 6.78
N ILE A 3 -3.07 -6.63 5.93
CA ILE A 3 -3.25 -6.59 4.47
C ILE A 3 -4.30 -7.56 3.94
N SER A 4 -4.55 -8.70 4.62
CA SER A 4 -5.60 -9.66 4.20
C SER A 4 -7.02 -9.15 4.43
N LYS A 5 -7.17 -8.01 5.13
CA LYS A 5 -8.45 -7.33 5.34
C LYS A 5 -8.74 -6.25 4.29
N LEU A 6 -7.78 -5.97 3.40
CA LEU A 6 -7.95 -4.97 2.35
C LEU A 6 -8.83 -5.48 1.23
N ASN A 7 -9.69 -4.61 0.73
CA ASN A 7 -10.44 -4.83 -0.50
C ASN A 7 -9.58 -4.44 -1.72
N SER A 8 -9.23 -5.43 -2.55
CA SER A 8 -8.35 -5.24 -3.71
C SER A 8 -8.94 -4.29 -4.77
N GLN A 9 -10.27 -4.28 -4.96
CA GLN A 9 -10.91 -3.38 -5.92
C GLN A 9 -10.76 -1.92 -5.46
N ARG A 10 -11.11 -1.64 -4.20
CA ARG A 10 -10.99 -0.30 -3.62
C ARG A 10 -9.54 0.17 -3.56
N LEU A 11 -8.61 -0.73 -3.27
CA LEU A 11 -7.17 -0.45 -3.33
C LEU A 11 -6.75 -0.02 -4.74
N GLY A 12 -7.19 -0.76 -5.76
CA GLY A 12 -6.93 -0.42 -7.17
C GLY A 12 -7.50 0.95 -7.55
N GLU A 13 -8.73 1.25 -7.18
CA GLU A 13 -9.38 2.55 -7.43
C GLU A 13 -8.60 3.72 -6.81
N ILE A 14 -8.12 3.56 -5.56
CA ILE A 14 -7.33 4.58 -4.87
C ILE A 14 -5.98 4.79 -5.57
N LEU A 15 -5.28 3.71 -5.90
CA LEU A 15 -3.98 3.79 -6.58
C LEU A 15 -4.09 4.43 -7.96
N LEU A 16 -5.12 4.06 -8.74
CA LEU A 16 -5.38 4.66 -10.06
C LEU A 16 -5.78 6.14 -9.97
N GLY A 17 -6.51 6.54 -8.92
CA GLY A 17 -6.89 7.93 -8.69
C GLY A 17 -5.76 8.82 -8.15
N THR A 18 -4.68 8.23 -7.64
CA THR A 18 -3.62 8.96 -6.95
C THR A 18 -2.86 9.96 -7.86
N PRO A 19 -2.42 9.58 -9.08
CA PRO A 19 -1.80 10.54 -10.01
C PRO A 19 -2.71 11.72 -10.37
N LEU A 20 -4.02 11.48 -10.51
CA LEU A 20 -5.00 12.53 -10.82
C LEU A 20 -5.09 13.54 -9.68
N LYS A 21 -5.15 13.06 -8.43
CA LYS A 21 -5.14 13.91 -7.23
C LYS A 21 -3.84 14.71 -7.14
N SER A 22 -2.70 14.10 -7.43
CA SER A 22 -1.41 14.80 -7.44
C SER A 22 -1.35 15.91 -8.48
N HIS A 23 -1.82 15.63 -9.70
CA HIS A 23 -1.91 16.63 -10.75
C HIS A 23 -2.84 17.79 -10.36
N GLN A 24 -4.03 17.48 -9.83
CA GLN A 24 -5.00 18.48 -9.38
C GLN A 24 -4.45 19.36 -8.23
N ALA A 25 -3.61 18.79 -7.37
CA ALA A 25 -2.93 19.50 -6.29
C ALA A 25 -1.65 20.25 -6.74
N ASN A 26 -1.30 20.24 -8.03
CA ASN A 26 -0.05 20.78 -8.58
C ASN A 26 1.21 20.16 -7.94
N HIS A 27 1.14 18.91 -7.51
CA HIS A 27 2.27 18.19 -6.97
C HIS A 27 3.01 17.41 -8.08
N ASN A 28 4.32 17.58 -8.14
CA ASN A 28 5.18 16.87 -9.10
C ASN A 28 5.48 15.42 -8.68
N LYS A 29 5.14 15.05 -7.44
CA LYS A 29 5.34 13.72 -6.87
C LYS A 29 4.08 13.26 -6.15
N ILE A 30 3.75 11.99 -6.32
CA ILE A 30 2.64 11.33 -5.62
C ILE A 30 2.83 11.40 -4.11
N GLN A 31 4.05 11.14 -3.64
CA GLN A 31 4.41 11.20 -2.23
C GLN A 31 3.99 12.52 -1.57
N SER A 32 4.24 13.67 -2.22
CA SER A 32 3.84 14.98 -1.70
C SER A 32 2.33 15.14 -1.53
N THR A 33 1.54 14.43 -2.33
CA THR A 33 0.08 14.40 -2.19
C THR A 33 -0.35 13.56 -1.00
N MET A 34 0.34 12.44 -0.76
CA MET A 34 0.05 11.57 0.37
C MET A 34 0.43 12.24 1.69
N GLU A 35 1.61 12.87 1.76
CA GLU A 35 2.06 13.65 2.92
C GLU A 35 1.12 14.82 3.25
N ALA A 36 0.52 15.45 2.23
CA ALA A 36 -0.45 16.54 2.41
C ALA A 36 -1.87 16.05 2.75
N SER A 37 -2.17 14.76 2.55
CA SER A 37 -3.51 14.21 2.75
C SER A 37 -3.74 13.79 4.21
N ILE A 38 -4.84 14.24 4.82
CA ILE A 38 -5.24 13.81 6.18
C ILE A 38 -6.00 12.48 6.08
N THR A 39 -5.40 11.48 5.44
CA THR A 39 -6.03 10.15 5.29
C THR A 39 -5.65 9.27 6.48
N SER A 40 -5.82 9.78 7.71
CA SER A 40 -5.46 9.07 8.95
C SER A 40 -6.63 8.30 9.58
N SER A 41 -7.80 8.26 8.93
CA SER A 41 -8.98 7.59 9.47
C SER A 41 -8.87 6.07 9.35
N GLU A 42 -9.01 5.36 10.47
CA GLU A 42 -9.10 3.89 10.53
C GLU A 42 -10.33 3.33 9.80
N GLU A 43 -11.31 4.18 9.44
CA GLU A 43 -12.51 3.78 8.70
C GLU A 43 -12.23 3.47 7.22
N HIS A 44 -11.04 3.81 6.71
CA HIS A 44 -10.64 3.59 5.32
C HIS A 44 -9.29 2.87 5.23
N LEU A 45 -9.30 1.57 5.55
CA LEU A 45 -8.10 0.73 5.59
C LEU A 45 -7.26 0.79 4.31
N GLU A 46 -7.88 0.78 3.12
CA GLU A 46 -7.14 0.87 1.85
C GLU A 46 -6.48 2.23 1.66
N GLY A 47 -7.18 3.31 2.02
CA GLY A 47 -6.63 4.67 1.95
C GLY A 47 -5.45 4.83 2.90
N LYS A 48 -5.58 4.31 4.12
CA LYS A 48 -4.51 4.29 5.11
C LYS A 48 -3.32 3.45 4.64
N PHE A 49 -3.54 2.27 4.04
CA PHE A 49 -2.47 1.46 3.50
C PHE A 49 -1.70 2.18 2.39
N VAL A 50 -2.40 2.77 1.42
CA VAL A 50 -1.76 3.53 0.34
C VAL A 50 -0.97 4.71 0.90
N HIS A 51 -1.56 5.47 1.82
CA HIS A 51 -0.87 6.56 2.51
C HIS A 51 0.42 6.07 3.17
N ASP A 52 0.34 5.00 3.97
CA ASP A 52 1.48 4.42 4.69
C ASP A 52 2.59 3.96 3.72
N VAL A 53 2.24 3.31 2.61
CA VAL A 53 3.20 2.89 1.57
C VAL A 53 4.02 4.06 1.01
N PHE A 54 3.43 5.24 0.90
CA PHE A 54 4.10 6.43 0.37
C PHE A 54 4.77 7.31 1.43
N THR A 55 4.48 7.13 2.71
CA THR A 55 4.91 8.07 3.77
C THR A 55 5.75 7.42 4.88
N LYS A 56 5.63 6.11 5.10
CA LYS A 56 6.39 5.38 6.11
C LYS A 56 7.63 4.73 5.53
N ASN A 57 8.57 4.39 6.40
CA ASN A 57 9.71 3.56 6.02
C ASN A 57 9.26 2.10 5.86
N THR A 58 10.07 1.30 5.17
CA THR A 58 9.75 -0.09 4.87
C THR A 58 9.49 -0.93 6.11
N GLN A 59 10.30 -0.78 7.17
CA GLN A 59 10.15 -1.60 8.38
C GLN A 59 8.81 -1.36 9.06
N ASP A 60 8.41 -0.08 9.21
CA ASP A 60 7.11 0.28 9.80
C ASP A 60 5.95 -0.32 9.00
N ILE A 61 6.07 -0.37 7.66
CA ILE A 61 5.07 -0.98 6.80
C ILE A 61 5.01 -2.50 7.03
N ILE A 62 6.16 -3.16 7.11
CA ILE A 62 6.26 -4.61 7.35
C ILE A 62 5.66 -4.98 8.70
N ASP A 63 6.05 -4.28 9.76
CA ASP A 63 5.55 -4.53 11.11
C ASP A 63 4.04 -4.30 11.20
N GLU A 64 3.55 -3.22 10.59
CA GLU A 64 2.14 -2.84 10.71
C GLU A 64 1.19 -3.66 9.82
N TRP A 65 1.57 -3.90 8.56
CA TRP A 65 0.67 -4.45 7.55
C TRP A 65 0.90 -5.94 7.29
N TYR A 66 2.13 -6.42 7.49
CA TYR A 66 2.55 -7.77 7.16
C TYR A 66 2.84 -8.65 8.39
N ASP A 67 2.58 -8.16 9.61
CA ASP A 67 2.86 -8.83 10.88
C ASP A 67 4.37 -9.15 11.08
N GLY A 68 5.25 -8.26 10.62
CA GLY A 68 6.69 -8.36 10.83
C GLY A 68 7.43 -9.24 9.81
N ASP A 69 8.76 -9.28 9.95
CA ASP A 69 9.69 -9.83 8.96
C ASP A 69 9.44 -11.30 8.60
N GLU A 70 9.20 -12.15 9.60
CA GLU A 70 9.01 -13.59 9.37
C GLU A 70 7.78 -13.89 8.53
N ARG A 71 6.69 -13.15 8.75
CA ARG A 71 5.46 -13.32 7.97
C ARG A 71 5.60 -12.71 6.58
N ALA A 72 6.27 -11.57 6.47
CA ALA A 72 6.58 -10.94 5.19
C ALA A 72 7.42 -11.86 4.29
N ALA A 73 8.46 -12.49 4.84
CA ALA A 73 9.32 -13.43 4.11
C ALA A 73 8.52 -14.62 3.56
N LYS A 74 7.68 -15.25 4.39
CA LYS A 74 6.83 -16.39 3.98
C LYS A 74 5.86 -16.03 2.86
N LEU A 75 5.28 -14.83 2.88
CA LEU A 75 4.39 -14.38 1.80
C LEU A 75 5.14 -14.19 0.49
N LEU A 76 6.36 -13.67 0.56
CA LEU A 76 7.17 -13.45 -0.61
C LEU A 76 7.51 -14.78 -1.30
N GLU A 77 7.82 -15.81 -0.52
CA GLU A 77 8.00 -17.19 -1.02
C GLU A 77 6.73 -17.70 -1.73
N MET A 78 5.55 -17.57 -1.10
CA MET A 78 4.28 -17.99 -1.69
C MET A 78 3.98 -17.27 -3.03
N ILE A 79 4.25 -15.95 -3.12
CA ILE A 79 4.05 -15.16 -4.34
C ILE A 79 4.99 -15.60 -5.47
N GLN A 80 6.19 -16.09 -5.14
CA GLN A 80 7.16 -16.57 -6.12
C GLN A 80 6.82 -17.96 -6.62
N GLU A 81 6.29 -18.84 -5.76
CA GLU A 81 5.85 -20.19 -6.13
C GLU A 81 4.61 -20.19 -7.04
N ASP A 82 3.72 -19.22 -6.89
CA ASP A 82 2.54 -19.03 -7.76
C ASP A 82 2.87 -18.51 -9.17
N ARG A 83 4.14 -18.18 -9.46
CA ARG A 83 4.57 -17.91 -10.84
C ARG A 83 4.86 -19.26 -11.50
N PRO A 84 4.10 -19.69 -12.52
CA PRO A 84 4.45 -20.90 -13.24
C PRO A 84 5.88 -20.73 -13.75
N SER A 85 6.74 -21.68 -13.35
CA SER A 85 8.03 -21.85 -14.00
C SER A 85 7.72 -22.07 -15.47
N ASN A 86 7.95 -21.06 -16.31
CA ASN A 86 7.89 -21.24 -17.76
C ASN A 86 8.94 -22.29 -18.11
N GLN A 87 8.53 -23.56 -18.17
CA GLN A 87 9.22 -24.64 -18.86
C GLN A 87 8.74 -24.67 -20.31
#